data_AF-A0A1H9QIN1-F1
#
_entry.id   AF-A0A1H9QIN1-F1
#
_cell.length_a   1.000
_cell.length_b   1.000
_cell.length_c   1.000
_cell.angle_alpha   90.00
_cell.angle_beta   90.00
_cell.angle_gamma   90.00
#
_symmetry.space_group_name_H-M   'P 1'
#
loop_
_entity.id
_entity.type
_entity.pdbx_description
1 polymer ?
#
loop_
_entity_poly.entity_id
_entity_poly.type
_entity_poly.pdbx_seq_one_letter_code
_entity_poly.pdbx_strand_id
1 'polypeptide(L)'
;MVLSPNAVGALIDDWEAQRNVSVVEANHALTLARLDVTRARQATEALRGLGWPVGIVDAAQQPTDLEQLDPDLEPFIVTAEKPDPAAGLRFLTQSGFVKALVEREDGGVWQVAASELAFSTGFASIHPWGGGDVFAAASETKSPLDLVREAAESRVVPGDIRRWLLRSPVNDQLWNDKAFASFAAQAVPALLRSIAAEVVGRRTAVFIGPPNLSIDLPDQDLSRDLGSSGFGELQAMVGWVYEEKAAAEQRHALIGAELARSFPRGVPIGKALPIIGRDVLNGARLAYQLSQSDLGRQALSAQGDLRKMIAEDASKAADSTRALVTAISVSLATGIGLVAARSTSTTAPWILSSVALVVAAYLLSVTVSGWLYLKLQRSLREQWRHKIYRFISDVDYREMVLTPAKQAEFPYYVVASVGILVAIVLILVAVSNYDEPLSKVLHQLELWPRLIRTAGAWVTC
;
A
#
# COMPACT_ATOMS: atom_id res chain seq x y z
N MET A 1 8.51 48.62 -35.78
CA MET A 1 7.27 48.08 -35.19
C MET A 1 7.70 47.10 -34.12
N VAL A 2 7.32 47.29 -32.86
CA VAL A 2 7.72 46.39 -31.78
C VAL A 2 6.87 45.12 -31.88
N LEU A 3 7.52 43.98 -32.10
CA LEU A 3 6.84 42.69 -32.14
C LEU A 3 6.43 42.28 -30.72
N SER A 4 5.26 41.65 -30.59
CA SER A 4 4.86 41.04 -29.32
C SER A 4 5.75 39.81 -29.03
N PRO A 5 5.94 39.42 -27.76
CA PRO A 5 6.69 38.21 -27.40
C PRO A 5 6.21 36.96 -28.16
N ASN A 6 4.90 36.80 -28.33
CA ASN A 6 4.30 35.70 -29.09
C ASN A 6 4.72 35.72 -30.57
N ALA A 7 4.79 36.91 -31.18
CA ALA A 7 5.22 37.07 -32.56
C ALA A 7 6.73 36.79 -32.73
N VAL A 8 7.56 37.21 -31.76
CA VAL A 8 9.00 36.89 -31.76
C VAL A 8 9.23 35.40 -31.58
N GLY A 9 8.53 34.77 -30.64
CA GLY A 9 8.58 33.32 -30.41
C GLY A 9 8.19 32.53 -31.65
N ALA A 10 7.05 32.87 -32.27
CA ALA A 10 6.59 32.22 -33.49
C ALA A 10 7.59 32.35 -34.65
N LEU A 11 8.21 33.53 -34.83
CA LEU A 11 9.22 33.74 -35.85
C LEU A 11 10.44 32.82 -35.66
N ILE A 12 10.91 32.69 -34.41
CA ILE A 12 12.06 31.86 -34.07
C ILE A 12 11.72 30.37 -34.21
N ASP A 13 10.55 29.95 -33.73
CA ASP A 13 10.06 28.57 -33.87
C ASP A 13 9.94 28.18 -35.35
N ASP A 14 9.46 29.07 -36.22
CA ASP A 14 9.37 28.83 -37.66
C ASP A 14 10.76 28.62 -38.31
N TRP A 15 11.77 29.38 -37.88
CA TRP A 15 13.15 29.21 -38.35
C TRP A 15 13.78 27.90 -37.88
N GLU A 16 13.51 27.50 -36.63
CA GLU A 16 13.95 26.23 -36.08
C GLU A 16 13.29 25.04 -36.80
N ALA A 17 11.97 25.12 -37.07
CA ALA A 17 11.22 24.09 -37.78
C ALA A 17 11.74 23.85 -39.20
N GLN A 18 12.21 24.90 -39.88
CA GLN A 18 12.87 24.81 -41.19
C GLN A 18 14.30 24.24 -41.11
N ARG A 19 14.81 23.93 -39.92
CA ARG A 19 16.19 23.46 -39.62
C ARG A 19 17.30 24.42 -40.07
N ASN A 20 16.95 25.68 -40.26
CA ASN A 20 17.87 26.73 -40.71
C ASN A 20 18.64 27.34 -39.52
N VAL A 21 18.01 27.41 -38.36
CA VAL A 21 18.57 28.04 -37.15
C VAL A 21 18.66 27.00 -36.03
N SER A 22 19.71 27.06 -35.21
CA SER A 22 19.77 26.33 -33.95
C SER A 22 19.34 27.23 -32.81
N VAL A 23 18.42 26.76 -31.98
CA VAL A 23 17.91 27.51 -30.82
C VAL A 23 18.36 26.81 -29.55
N VAL A 24 18.92 27.57 -28.61
CA VAL A 24 19.20 27.10 -27.25
C VAL A 24 18.64 28.11 -26.28
N GLU A 25 17.61 27.70 -25.54
CA GLU A 25 16.97 28.54 -24.55
C GLU A 25 17.27 28.02 -23.14
N ALA A 26 17.95 28.86 -22.35
CA ALA A 26 18.27 28.64 -20.94
C ALA A 26 17.43 29.58 -20.06
N ASN A 27 17.61 29.51 -18.74
CA ASN A 27 16.84 30.33 -17.79
C ASN A 27 17.07 31.82 -17.95
N HIS A 28 18.33 32.20 -18.21
CA HIS A 28 18.78 33.59 -18.26
C HIS A 28 19.18 34.05 -19.66
N ALA A 29 19.17 33.16 -20.65
CA ALA A 29 19.66 33.47 -21.98
C ALA A 29 18.89 32.71 -23.07
N LEU A 30 18.81 33.33 -24.24
CA LEU A 30 18.38 32.73 -25.49
C LEU A 30 19.53 32.87 -26.49
N THR A 31 20.00 31.76 -27.05
CA THR A 31 21.04 31.73 -28.08
C THR A 31 20.46 31.21 -29.39
N LEU A 32 20.62 31.99 -30.45
CA LEU A 32 20.23 31.66 -31.81
C LEU A 32 21.51 31.56 -32.64
N ALA A 33 21.76 30.42 -33.28
CA ALA A 33 22.96 30.17 -34.06
C ALA A 33 22.63 29.73 -35.49
N ARG A 34 23.61 29.88 -36.40
CA ARG A 34 23.47 29.62 -37.85
C ARG A 34 22.54 30.63 -38.53
N LEU A 35 22.61 31.90 -38.11
CA LEU A 35 21.82 32.96 -38.71
C LEU A 35 22.54 33.56 -39.91
N ASP A 36 21.81 33.73 -41.02
CA ASP A 36 22.21 34.63 -42.11
C ASP A 36 22.06 36.10 -41.67
N VAL A 37 22.59 37.03 -42.47
CA VAL A 37 22.60 38.47 -42.17
C VAL A 37 21.20 39.03 -41.95
N THR A 38 20.21 38.51 -42.70
CA THR A 38 18.82 38.99 -42.66
C THR A 38 18.16 38.55 -41.37
N ARG A 39 18.30 37.27 -41.02
CA ARG A 39 17.77 36.69 -39.78
C ARG A 39 18.48 37.23 -38.54
N ALA A 40 19.79 37.44 -38.59
CA ALA A 40 20.55 38.05 -37.50
C ALA A 40 20.06 39.46 -37.20
N ARG A 41 19.81 40.26 -38.25
CA ARG A 41 19.21 41.60 -38.12
C ARG A 41 17.80 41.53 -37.54
N GLN A 42 16.93 40.69 -38.11
CA GLN A 42 15.54 40.52 -37.65
C GLN A 42 15.46 40.05 -36.19
N ALA A 43 16.27 39.06 -35.80
CA ALA A 43 16.33 38.55 -34.43
C ALA A 43 16.78 39.62 -33.45
N THR A 44 17.86 40.35 -33.78
CA THR A 44 18.40 41.40 -32.91
C THR A 44 17.39 42.52 -32.71
N GLU A 45 16.77 43.01 -33.78
CA GLU A 45 15.76 44.07 -33.70
C GLU A 45 14.54 43.63 -32.90
N ALA A 46 14.06 42.39 -33.10
CA ALA A 46 12.94 41.84 -32.37
C ALA A 46 13.23 41.71 -30.87
N LEU A 47 14.38 41.13 -30.49
CA LEU A 47 14.78 40.91 -29.10
C LEU A 47 15.09 42.23 -28.38
N ARG A 48 15.76 43.19 -29.04
CA ARG A 48 15.92 44.55 -28.50
C ARG A 48 14.57 45.26 -28.34
N GLY A 49 13.63 45.01 -29.24
CA GLY A 49 12.25 45.51 -29.13
C GLY A 49 11.52 45.00 -27.90
N LEU A 50 11.85 43.81 -27.39
CA LEU A 50 11.36 43.28 -26.12
C LEU A 50 12.11 43.84 -24.89
N GLY A 51 13.09 44.72 -25.10
CA GLY A 51 13.94 45.29 -24.06
C GLY A 51 15.02 44.33 -23.54
N TRP A 52 15.34 43.26 -24.27
CA TRP A 52 16.36 42.30 -23.86
C TRP A 52 17.74 42.78 -24.29
N PRO A 53 18.78 42.71 -23.43
CA PRO A 53 20.15 42.92 -23.86
C PRO A 53 20.54 41.86 -24.90
N VAL A 54 21.14 42.28 -26.02
CA VAL A 54 21.50 41.39 -27.13
C VAL A 54 22.95 41.60 -27.53
N GLY A 55 23.72 40.50 -27.57
CA GLY A 55 25.04 40.41 -28.19
C GLY A 55 24.99 39.62 -29.50
N ILE A 56 25.85 39.99 -30.44
CA ILE A 56 26.01 39.28 -31.72
C ILE A 56 27.49 38.91 -31.86
N VAL A 57 27.76 37.69 -32.32
CA VAL A 57 29.10 37.28 -32.75
C VAL A 57 29.03 36.71 -34.17
N ASP A 58 30.11 36.91 -34.92
CA ASP A 58 30.26 36.39 -36.29
C ASP A 58 30.81 34.95 -36.33
N ALA A 59 31.08 34.47 -37.55
CA ALA A 59 31.67 33.14 -37.77
C ALA A 59 33.05 32.96 -37.10
N ALA A 60 33.80 34.05 -36.92
CA ALA A 60 35.10 34.08 -36.26
C ALA A 60 35.02 34.26 -34.74
N GLN A 61 33.80 34.22 -34.17
CA GLN A 61 33.51 34.46 -32.74
C GLN A 61 33.91 35.87 -32.28
N GLN A 62 33.96 36.84 -33.19
CA GLN A 62 34.23 38.23 -32.83
C GLN A 62 32.90 38.96 -32.56
N PRO A 63 32.83 39.78 -31.50
CA PRO A 63 31.67 40.64 -31.25
C PRO A 63 31.46 41.61 -32.41
N THR A 64 30.23 41.67 -32.91
CA THR A 64 29.83 42.49 -34.06
C THR A 64 28.60 43.30 -33.74
N ASP A 65 28.53 44.53 -34.26
CA ASP A 65 27.36 45.39 -34.11
C ASP A 65 26.34 45.17 -35.24
N LEU A 66 25.07 45.51 -34.97
CA LEU A 66 23.96 45.37 -35.93
C LEU A 66 24.20 46.12 -37.26
N GLU A 67 24.98 47.19 -37.21
CA GLU A 67 25.35 48.02 -38.37
C GLU A 67 26.48 47.41 -39.20
N GLN A 68 27.26 46.50 -38.61
CA GLN A 68 28.43 45.85 -39.19
C GLN A 68 28.14 44.43 -39.69
N LEU A 69 26.87 44.02 -39.69
CA LEU A 69 26.47 42.72 -40.23
C LEU A 69 26.67 42.70 -41.75
N ASP A 70 27.61 41.86 -42.19
CA ASP A 70 27.97 41.66 -43.59
C ASP A 70 27.79 40.17 -43.98
N PRO A 71 27.27 39.87 -45.18
CA PRO A 71 27.14 38.49 -45.67
C PRO A 71 28.44 37.67 -45.62
N ASP A 72 29.61 38.31 -45.77
CA ASP A 72 30.92 37.63 -45.76
C ASP A 72 31.34 37.15 -44.34
N LEU A 73 30.63 37.60 -43.30
CA LEU A 73 30.88 37.26 -41.89
C LEU A 73 29.89 36.20 -41.36
N GLU A 74 28.97 35.71 -42.21
CA GLU A 74 28.04 34.63 -41.87
C GLU A 74 28.78 33.30 -41.59
N PRO A 75 28.23 32.43 -40.72
CA PRO A 75 26.99 32.58 -39.97
C PRO A 75 27.17 33.36 -38.66
N PHE A 76 26.10 34.06 -38.25
CA PHE A 76 26.05 34.78 -36.98
C PHE A 76 25.44 33.94 -35.85
N ILE A 77 25.82 34.31 -34.62
CA ILE A 77 25.19 33.85 -33.38
C ILE A 77 24.66 35.09 -32.64
N VAL A 78 23.38 35.08 -32.31
CA VAL A 78 22.71 36.12 -31.53
C VAL A 78 22.40 35.55 -30.15
N THR A 79 22.88 36.21 -29.10
CA THR A 79 22.60 35.85 -27.71
C THR A 79 21.84 36.98 -27.04
N ALA A 80 20.71 36.68 -26.40
CA ALA A 80 19.94 37.64 -25.65
C ALA A 80 19.79 37.24 -24.18
N GLU A 81 19.98 38.20 -23.28
CA GLU A 81 19.79 38.01 -21.85
C GLU A 81 18.31 38.18 -21.49
N LYS A 82 17.77 37.22 -20.76
CA LYS A 82 16.39 37.26 -20.30
C LYS A 82 16.28 38.12 -19.03
N PRO A 83 15.18 38.87 -18.87
CA PRO A 83 14.91 39.59 -17.63
C PRO A 83 14.82 38.64 -16.43
N ASP A 84 15.11 39.17 -15.24
CA ASP A 84 15.26 38.42 -13.98
C ASP A 84 14.13 37.37 -13.76
N PRO A 85 14.47 36.10 -13.53
CA PRO A 85 13.50 35.02 -13.28
C PRO A 85 12.76 35.13 -11.95
N ALA A 86 13.05 36.10 -11.08
CA ALA A 86 12.30 36.33 -9.84
C ALA A 86 10.78 36.49 -10.06
N ALA A 87 10.35 36.87 -11.27
CA ALA A 87 8.94 36.99 -11.66
C ALA A 87 8.32 35.70 -12.25
N GLY A 88 9.05 34.57 -12.24
CA GLY A 88 8.65 33.31 -12.88
C GLY A 88 9.49 33.00 -14.13
N LEU A 89 9.45 31.74 -14.56
CA LEU A 89 10.24 31.27 -15.70
C LEU A 89 9.58 31.69 -17.01
N ARG A 90 10.38 32.18 -17.97
CA ARG A 90 9.90 32.66 -19.27
C ARG A 90 10.51 31.86 -20.41
N PHE A 91 9.65 31.34 -21.28
CA PHE A 91 10.02 30.57 -22.47
C PHE A 91 9.48 31.25 -23.72
N LEU A 92 10.40 31.83 -24.50
CA LEU A 92 10.08 32.49 -25.77
C LEU A 92 9.84 31.47 -26.89
N THR A 93 10.49 30.31 -26.84
CA THR A 93 10.43 29.28 -27.88
C THR A 93 9.78 27.99 -27.37
N GLN A 94 9.18 27.23 -28.30
CA GLN A 94 8.58 25.94 -27.97
C GLN A 94 9.63 24.90 -27.59
N SER A 95 10.80 24.91 -28.24
CA SER A 95 11.91 23.99 -27.90
C SER A 95 12.43 24.24 -26.49
N GLY A 96 12.57 25.50 -26.07
CA GLY A 96 12.89 25.88 -24.70
C GLY A 96 11.86 25.37 -23.69
N PHE A 97 10.57 25.54 -23.98
CA PHE A 97 9.49 25.04 -23.14
C PHE A 97 9.48 23.50 -23.04
N VAL A 98 9.59 22.79 -24.15
CA VAL A 98 9.62 21.31 -24.18
C VAL A 98 10.83 20.76 -23.42
N LYS A 99 12.01 21.38 -23.61
CA LYS A 99 13.21 21.01 -22.84
C LYS A 99 12.99 21.20 -21.34
N ALA A 100 12.39 22.32 -20.95
CA ALA A 100 12.09 22.59 -19.55
C ALA A 100 11.09 21.60 -18.94
N LEU A 101 10.09 21.16 -19.71
CA LEU A 101 9.17 20.11 -19.29
C LEU A 101 9.90 18.81 -18.94
N VAL A 102 10.96 18.45 -19.64
CA VAL A 102 11.66 17.17 -19.41
C VAL A 102 12.76 17.28 -18.35
N GLU A 103 13.57 18.33 -18.40
CA GLU A 103 14.84 18.39 -17.67
C GLU A 103 14.75 19.11 -16.32
N ARG A 104 13.77 20.00 -16.10
CA ARG A 104 13.73 20.79 -14.87
C ARG A 104 13.23 20.00 -13.68
N GLU A 105 13.77 20.27 -12.50
CA GLU A 105 13.32 19.68 -11.24
C GLU A 105 12.44 20.63 -10.41
N ASP A 106 12.49 21.93 -10.68
CA ASP A 106 11.75 22.97 -9.98
C ASP A 106 10.47 23.39 -10.72
N GLY A 107 9.35 23.31 -10.01
CA GLY A 107 8.03 23.75 -10.46
C GLY A 107 7.80 25.24 -10.23
N GLY A 108 6.63 25.75 -10.62
CA GLY A 108 6.28 27.15 -10.40
C GLY A 108 5.40 27.77 -11.48
N VAL A 109 5.51 29.09 -11.62
CA VAL A 109 4.80 29.87 -12.63
C VAL A 109 5.66 29.99 -13.87
N TRP A 110 5.16 29.48 -14.99
CA TRP A 110 5.83 29.45 -16.28
C TRP A 110 5.05 30.29 -17.28
N GLN A 111 5.71 31.27 -17.90
CA GLN A 111 5.15 32.09 -18.97
C GLN A 111 5.71 31.60 -20.30
N VAL A 112 4.83 31.23 -21.22
CA VAL A 112 5.22 30.65 -22.52
C VAL A 112 4.67 31.54 -23.63
N ALA A 113 5.52 32.02 -24.53
CA ALA A 113 5.11 32.92 -25.61
C ALA A 113 4.14 32.24 -26.60
N ALA A 114 4.27 30.93 -26.78
CA ALA A 114 3.35 30.13 -27.60
C ALA A 114 2.00 29.82 -26.91
N SER A 115 1.80 30.24 -25.66
CA SER A 115 0.56 30.01 -24.90
C SER A 115 -0.37 31.22 -25.04
N GLU A 116 -1.61 30.95 -25.45
CA GLU A 116 -2.74 31.89 -25.47
C GLU A 116 -3.69 31.61 -24.30
N LEU A 117 -3.71 30.36 -23.81
CA LEU A 117 -4.55 29.93 -22.71
C LEU A 117 -3.73 29.40 -21.53
N ALA A 118 -4.13 29.76 -20.32
CA ALA A 118 -3.50 29.25 -19.11
C ALA A 118 -3.99 27.82 -18.77
N PHE A 119 -3.07 26.99 -18.28
CA PHE A 119 -3.38 25.67 -17.72
C PHE A 119 -2.41 25.33 -16.60
N SER A 120 -2.77 24.37 -15.74
CA SER A 120 -1.92 24.01 -14.61
C SER A 120 -1.86 22.51 -14.38
N THR A 121 -0.71 22.07 -13.89
CA THR A 121 -0.43 20.71 -13.46
C THR A 121 -0.18 20.69 -11.95
N GLY A 122 0.04 19.52 -11.38
CA GLY A 122 0.50 19.41 -10.00
C GLY A 122 1.89 20.04 -9.76
N PHE A 123 2.67 20.28 -10.82
CA PHE A 123 4.06 20.74 -10.79
C PHE A 123 4.26 22.20 -11.21
N ALA A 124 3.51 22.70 -12.20
CA ALA A 124 3.65 24.07 -12.69
C ALA A 124 2.32 24.66 -13.16
N SER A 125 2.20 25.99 -13.13
CA SER A 125 1.16 26.72 -13.86
C SER A 125 1.76 27.36 -15.11
N ILE A 126 1.19 27.05 -16.26
CA ILE A 126 1.59 27.56 -17.56
C ILE A 126 0.63 28.69 -17.92
N HIS A 127 1.17 29.85 -18.24
CA HIS A 127 0.40 31.04 -18.57
C HIS A 127 0.87 31.68 -19.88
N PRO A 128 -0.02 32.43 -20.54
CA PRO A 128 0.35 33.37 -21.58
C PRO A 128 1.38 34.38 -21.08
N TRP A 129 2.11 34.96 -22.02
CA TRP A 129 3.13 35.95 -21.71
C TRP A 129 2.58 37.12 -20.89
N GLY A 130 3.25 37.47 -19.80
CA GLY A 130 2.84 38.56 -18.90
C GLY A 130 1.72 38.21 -17.91
N GLY A 131 1.13 37.01 -17.99
CA GLY A 131 0.21 36.49 -16.97
C GLY A 131 0.96 35.78 -15.82
N GLY A 132 0.22 35.22 -14.86
CA GLY A 132 0.80 34.38 -13.82
C GLY A 132 0.16 34.63 -12.47
N ASP A 133 -0.43 33.58 -11.91
CA ASP A 133 -0.99 33.58 -10.56
C ASP A 133 -0.02 32.88 -9.59
N VAL A 134 -0.26 33.02 -8.28
CA VAL A 134 0.50 32.29 -7.26
C VAL A 134 0.31 30.78 -7.47
N PHE A 135 1.42 30.08 -7.66
CA PHE A 135 1.43 28.62 -7.80
C PHE A 135 1.62 27.94 -6.43
N ALA A 136 0.73 26.99 -6.12
CA ALA A 136 0.88 26.08 -4.98
C ALA A 136 1.03 24.65 -5.49
N ALA A 137 2.17 24.01 -5.24
CA ALA A 137 2.44 22.64 -5.66
C ALA A 137 1.42 21.64 -5.08
N ALA A 138 1.08 20.61 -5.85
CA ALA A 138 0.19 19.55 -5.37
C ALA A 138 0.90 18.65 -4.34
N SER A 139 0.14 18.02 -3.45
CA SER A 139 0.65 17.02 -2.51
C SER A 139 1.43 15.92 -3.22
N GLU A 140 2.45 15.37 -2.55
CA GLU A 140 3.29 14.31 -3.11
C GLU A 140 2.48 13.03 -3.38
N THR A 141 2.74 12.40 -4.52
CA THR A 141 2.09 11.15 -4.96
C THR A 141 3.10 10.00 -4.90
N LYS A 142 2.65 8.74 -5.09
CA LYS A 142 3.58 7.61 -5.27
C LYS A 142 4.36 7.80 -6.58
N SER A 143 5.67 7.50 -6.58
CA SER A 143 6.44 7.60 -7.81
C SER A 143 6.04 6.49 -8.79
N PRO A 144 5.84 6.77 -10.08
CA PRO A 144 5.67 5.73 -11.09
C PRO A 144 6.85 4.75 -11.13
N LEU A 145 8.05 5.19 -10.76
CA LEU A 145 9.24 4.32 -10.67
C LEU A 145 9.11 3.23 -9.61
N ASP A 146 8.22 3.39 -8.63
CA ASP A 146 7.95 2.36 -7.62
C ASP A 146 6.97 1.28 -8.12
N LEU A 147 6.25 1.54 -9.22
CA LEU A 147 5.17 0.69 -9.74
C LEU A 147 5.51 0.06 -11.09
N VAL A 148 6.33 0.73 -11.90
CA VAL A 148 6.64 0.35 -13.28
C VAL A 148 8.05 -0.22 -13.37
N ARG A 149 8.19 -1.40 -13.97
CA ARG A 149 9.51 -1.97 -14.29
C ARG A 149 10.06 -1.35 -15.55
N GLU A 150 11.28 -0.86 -15.50
CA GLU A 150 11.92 -0.20 -16.64
C GLU A 150 13.11 -1.02 -17.14
N ALA A 151 13.05 -1.44 -18.40
CA ALA A 151 14.10 -2.14 -19.12
C ALA A 151 14.55 -1.30 -20.33
N ALA A 152 15.09 -0.11 -20.05
CA ALA A 152 15.58 0.84 -21.06
C ALA A 152 17.00 1.33 -20.73
N GLU A 153 17.77 1.68 -21.76
CA GLU A 153 19.15 2.21 -21.60
C GLU A 153 19.17 3.59 -20.92
N SER A 154 18.06 4.34 -21.02
CA SER A 154 17.87 5.65 -20.42
C SER A 154 16.52 5.70 -19.72
N ARG A 155 16.41 6.50 -18.65
CA ARG A 155 15.16 6.77 -17.93
C ARG A 155 14.08 7.31 -18.89
N VAL A 156 12.93 6.64 -18.94
CA VAL A 156 11.76 6.97 -19.77
C VAL A 156 10.46 7.03 -18.95
N VAL A 157 10.40 6.36 -17.81
CA VAL A 157 9.32 6.47 -16.84
C VAL A 157 9.56 7.69 -15.96
N PRO A 158 8.57 8.59 -15.78
CA PRO A 158 8.76 9.80 -14.98
C PRO A 158 8.87 9.47 -13.48
N GLY A 159 9.76 10.18 -12.78
CA GLY A 159 9.88 10.09 -11.32
C GLY A 159 8.74 10.76 -10.56
N ASP A 160 8.11 11.78 -11.16
CA ASP A 160 6.97 12.50 -10.60
C ASP A 160 5.86 12.66 -11.64
N ILE A 161 4.70 12.05 -11.37
CA ILE A 161 3.55 12.08 -12.27
C ILE A 161 2.79 13.42 -12.24
N ARG A 162 2.95 14.20 -11.16
CA ARG A 162 2.25 15.49 -10.96
C ARG A 162 2.59 16.51 -12.05
N ARG A 163 3.74 16.34 -12.70
CA ARG A 163 4.15 17.14 -13.86
C ARG A 163 3.19 17.02 -15.03
N TRP A 164 2.60 15.85 -15.21
CA TRP A 164 1.82 15.52 -16.40
C TRP A 164 0.31 15.50 -16.11
N LEU A 165 -0.09 15.47 -14.83
CA LEU A 165 -1.48 15.51 -14.41
C LEU A 165 -2.02 16.94 -14.37
N LEU A 166 -3.09 17.19 -15.14
CA LEU A 166 -3.76 18.49 -15.16
C LEU A 166 -4.66 18.68 -13.94
N ARG A 167 -4.79 19.92 -13.47
CA ARG A 167 -5.76 20.30 -12.42
C ARG A 167 -7.15 20.60 -12.95
N SER A 168 -7.23 20.97 -14.23
CA SER A 168 -8.47 21.35 -14.90
C SER A 168 -8.72 20.45 -16.10
N PRO A 169 -9.99 20.15 -16.44
CA PRO A 169 -10.32 19.37 -17.62
C PRO A 169 -9.90 20.11 -18.89
N VAL A 170 -9.57 19.34 -19.92
CA VAL A 170 -9.23 19.88 -21.25
C VAL A 170 -10.50 20.18 -22.02
N ASN A 171 -10.58 21.40 -22.57
CA ASN A 171 -11.59 21.77 -23.55
C ASN A 171 -10.97 21.91 -24.95
N ASP A 172 -11.80 22.04 -25.98
CA ASP A 172 -11.32 22.11 -27.37
C ASP A 172 -10.48 23.36 -27.65
N GLN A 173 -10.69 24.46 -26.94
CA GLN A 173 -9.87 25.66 -27.08
C GLN A 173 -8.45 25.42 -26.59
N LEU A 174 -8.30 24.84 -25.39
CA LEU A 174 -7.01 24.49 -24.82
C LEU A 174 -6.30 23.42 -25.64
N TRP A 175 -7.01 22.42 -26.16
CA TRP A 175 -6.41 21.39 -27.00
C TRP A 175 -5.73 21.94 -28.26
N ASN A 176 -6.25 23.05 -28.80
CA ASN A 176 -5.72 23.72 -29.99
C ASN A 176 -4.66 24.79 -29.67
N ASP A 177 -4.37 25.06 -28.39
CA ASP A 177 -3.29 25.95 -27.97
C ASP A 177 -1.92 25.33 -28.30
N LYS A 178 -0.99 26.12 -28.85
CA LYS A 178 0.33 25.61 -29.31
C LYS A 178 1.22 25.12 -28.17
N ALA A 179 1.23 25.85 -27.05
CA ALA A 179 1.98 25.42 -25.87
C ALA A 179 1.35 24.16 -25.27
N PHE A 180 0.02 24.10 -25.22
CA PHE A 180 -0.66 22.91 -24.75
C PHE A 180 -0.42 21.69 -25.65
N ALA A 181 -0.44 21.84 -26.97
CA ALA A 181 -0.13 20.76 -27.90
C ALA A 181 1.30 20.20 -27.68
N SER A 182 2.27 21.10 -27.44
CA SER A 182 3.65 20.72 -27.08
C SER A 182 3.71 19.99 -25.74
N PHE A 183 2.95 20.45 -24.74
CA PHE A 183 2.82 19.77 -23.46
C PHE A 183 2.20 18.37 -23.63
N ALA A 184 1.09 18.25 -24.35
CA ALA A 184 0.38 16.99 -24.58
C ALA A 184 1.26 15.96 -25.30
N ALA A 185 2.09 16.39 -26.25
CA ALA A 185 3.04 15.53 -26.96
C ALA A 185 4.07 14.88 -26.01
N GLN A 186 4.46 15.55 -24.92
CA GLN A 186 5.33 15.00 -23.88
C GLN A 186 4.55 14.23 -22.80
N ALA A 187 3.37 14.75 -22.42
CA ALA A 187 2.55 14.18 -21.35
C ALA A 187 2.00 12.81 -21.71
N VAL A 188 1.48 12.62 -22.94
CA VAL A 188 0.87 11.35 -23.36
C VAL A 188 1.79 10.13 -23.18
N PRO A 189 3.01 10.11 -23.75
CA PRO A 189 3.91 8.96 -23.56
C PRO A 189 4.33 8.81 -22.09
N ALA A 190 4.53 9.90 -21.34
CA ALA A 190 4.87 9.84 -19.93
C ALA A 190 3.75 9.21 -19.08
N LEU A 191 2.50 9.63 -19.31
CA LEU A 191 1.31 9.11 -18.63
C LEU A 191 1.07 7.63 -18.96
N LEU A 192 1.16 7.25 -20.23
CA LEU A 192 1.00 5.86 -20.67
C LEU A 192 2.04 4.93 -20.05
N ARG A 193 3.31 5.35 -20.03
CA ARG A 193 4.38 4.61 -19.36
C ARG A 193 4.15 4.47 -17.86
N SER A 194 3.49 5.45 -17.23
CA SER A 194 3.24 5.47 -15.79
C SER A 194 2.10 4.56 -15.33
N ILE A 195 1.32 3.99 -16.25
CA ILE A 195 0.27 3.01 -15.94
C ILE A 195 0.57 1.61 -16.49
N ALA A 196 1.72 1.44 -17.15
CA ALA A 196 2.20 0.17 -17.64
C ALA A 196 2.85 -0.63 -16.50
N ALA A 197 2.75 -1.96 -16.53
CA ALA A 197 3.48 -2.80 -15.58
C ALA A 197 4.98 -2.81 -15.89
N GLU A 198 5.32 -2.78 -17.17
CA GLU A 198 6.71 -2.78 -17.64
C GLU A 198 6.85 -1.92 -18.90
N VAL A 199 7.99 -1.24 -19.02
CA VAL A 199 8.37 -0.48 -20.21
C VAL A 199 9.68 -1.05 -20.73
N VAL A 200 9.65 -1.58 -21.96
CA VAL A 200 10.79 -2.18 -22.64
C VAL A 200 11.30 -1.20 -23.70
N GLY A 201 12.54 -0.74 -23.54
CA GLY A 201 13.10 0.34 -24.34
C GLY A 201 12.27 1.63 -24.25
N ARG A 202 12.21 2.39 -25.34
CA ARG A 202 11.40 3.63 -25.43
C ARG A 202 9.98 3.43 -25.96
N ARG A 203 9.74 2.29 -26.60
CA ARG A 203 8.64 2.11 -27.54
C ARG A 203 7.63 1.06 -27.13
N THR A 204 7.87 0.25 -26.09
CA THR A 204 6.93 -0.82 -25.75
C THR A 204 6.47 -0.70 -24.31
N ALA A 205 5.15 -0.64 -24.11
CA ALA A 205 4.51 -0.66 -22.80
C ALA A 205 3.73 -1.98 -22.64
N VAL A 206 4.01 -2.69 -21.55
CA VAL A 206 3.43 -3.99 -21.24
C VAL A 206 2.47 -3.85 -20.06
N PHE A 207 1.27 -4.37 -20.22
CA PHE A 207 0.21 -4.42 -19.22
C PHE A 207 -0.07 -5.87 -18.87
N ILE A 208 -0.02 -6.18 -17.57
CA ILE A 208 -0.22 -7.55 -17.07
C ILE A 208 -1.71 -7.80 -16.88
N GLY A 209 -2.22 -8.84 -17.53
CA GLY A 209 -3.61 -9.28 -17.44
C GLY A 209 -3.79 -10.66 -18.09
N PRO A 210 -4.98 -11.26 -18.02
CA PRO A 210 -5.30 -12.45 -18.80
C PRO A 210 -6.04 -12.08 -20.10
N PRO A 211 -5.36 -11.96 -21.27
CA PRO A 211 -3.92 -12.14 -21.53
C PRO A 211 -3.10 -10.85 -21.34
N ASN A 212 -1.77 -11.00 -21.27
CA ASN A 212 -0.87 -9.85 -21.23
C ASN A 212 -0.98 -9.06 -22.54
N LEU A 213 -0.90 -7.74 -22.42
CA LEU A 213 -0.97 -6.83 -23.54
C LEU A 213 0.36 -6.11 -23.71
N SER A 214 0.91 -6.13 -24.91
CA SER A 214 2.08 -5.34 -25.30
C SER A 214 1.65 -4.32 -26.33
N ILE A 215 1.93 -3.05 -26.07
CA ILE A 215 1.54 -1.93 -26.94
C ILE A 215 2.78 -1.18 -27.38
N ASP A 216 2.88 -0.93 -28.68
CA ASP A 216 3.87 0.00 -29.22
C ASP A 216 3.42 1.46 -29.07
N LEU A 217 4.31 2.26 -28.49
CA LEU A 217 4.22 3.70 -28.32
C LEU A 217 5.02 4.37 -29.45
N PRO A 218 4.37 4.97 -30.45
CA PRO A 218 5.06 5.70 -31.51
C PRO A 218 5.70 6.97 -30.95
N ASP A 219 6.89 7.31 -31.47
CA ASP A 219 7.65 8.49 -31.05
C ASP A 219 7.03 9.82 -31.53
N GLN A 220 6.15 9.78 -32.53
CA GLN A 220 5.48 10.94 -33.13
C GLN A 220 3.98 10.72 -33.23
N ASP A 221 3.22 11.83 -33.27
CA ASP A 221 1.78 11.89 -33.51
C ASP A 221 0.85 11.20 -32.48
N LEU A 222 1.40 10.58 -31.43
CA LEU A 222 0.58 9.85 -30.46
C LEU A 222 -0.49 10.71 -29.78
N SER A 223 -0.14 11.95 -29.38
CA SER A 223 -1.10 12.89 -28.81
C SER A 223 -2.16 13.33 -29.82
N ARG A 224 -1.78 13.50 -31.09
CA ARG A 224 -2.69 13.89 -32.18
C ARG A 224 -3.69 12.78 -32.49
N ASP A 225 -3.23 11.53 -32.57
CA ASP A 225 -4.07 10.36 -32.79
C ASP A 225 -5.04 10.13 -31.63
N LEU A 226 -4.59 10.41 -30.40
CA LEU A 226 -5.38 10.28 -29.19
C LEU A 226 -6.51 11.31 -29.10
N GLY A 227 -6.24 12.55 -29.53
CA GLY A 227 -7.20 13.65 -29.46
C GLY A 227 -7.55 14.08 -28.03
N SER A 228 -8.38 15.13 -27.91
CA SER A 228 -8.79 15.68 -26.61
C SER A 228 -9.53 14.67 -25.74
N SER A 229 -10.42 13.86 -26.36
CA SER A 229 -11.18 12.83 -25.67
C SER A 229 -10.29 11.72 -25.10
N GLY A 230 -9.41 11.10 -25.90
CA GLY A 230 -8.53 10.05 -25.41
C GLY A 230 -7.52 10.57 -24.37
N PHE A 231 -7.08 11.81 -24.52
CA PHE A 231 -6.22 12.46 -23.53
C PHE A 231 -6.95 12.68 -22.19
N GLY A 232 -8.21 13.11 -22.24
CA GLY A 232 -9.06 13.23 -21.05
C GLY A 232 -9.25 11.89 -20.32
N GLU A 233 -9.49 10.81 -21.06
CA GLU A 233 -9.59 9.47 -20.48
C GLU A 233 -8.27 9.01 -19.86
N LEU A 234 -7.14 9.26 -20.53
CA LEU A 234 -5.80 8.95 -19.99
C LEU A 234 -5.52 9.73 -18.70
N GLN A 235 -5.83 11.03 -18.66
CA GLN A 235 -5.74 11.87 -17.47
C GLN A 235 -6.60 11.32 -16.33
N ALA A 236 -7.84 10.88 -16.62
CA ALA A 236 -8.74 10.32 -15.61
C ALA A 236 -8.22 8.99 -15.05
N MET A 237 -7.66 8.11 -15.90
CA MET A 237 -7.07 6.85 -15.47
C MET A 237 -5.85 7.06 -14.59
N VAL A 238 -4.88 7.85 -15.06
CA VAL A 238 -3.63 8.11 -14.31
C VAL A 238 -3.94 8.89 -13.03
N GLY A 239 -4.82 9.90 -13.12
CA GLY A 239 -5.28 10.66 -11.97
C GLY A 239 -5.89 9.76 -10.90
N TRP A 240 -6.74 8.80 -11.26
CA TRP A 240 -7.31 7.85 -10.31
C TRP A 240 -6.27 6.91 -9.68
N VAL A 241 -5.28 6.44 -10.44
CA VAL A 241 -4.20 5.58 -9.92
C VAL A 241 -3.39 6.32 -8.86
N TYR A 242 -2.97 7.55 -9.12
CA TYR A 242 -2.02 8.29 -8.27
C TYR A 242 -2.68 9.24 -7.27
N GLU A 243 -4.01 9.34 -7.25
CA GLU A 243 -4.79 10.15 -6.30
C GLU A 243 -4.44 9.84 -4.83
N GLU A 244 -4.26 8.56 -4.49
CA GLU A 244 -4.00 8.10 -3.14
C GLU A 244 -2.79 7.17 -3.08
N LYS A 245 -1.73 7.61 -2.37
CA LYS A 245 -0.46 6.89 -2.26
C LYS A 245 -0.61 5.45 -1.75
N ALA A 246 -1.52 5.22 -0.79
CA ALA A 246 -1.75 3.90 -0.19
C ALA A 246 -2.44 2.91 -1.15
N ALA A 247 -3.33 3.41 -2.01
CA ALA A 247 -4.11 2.59 -2.94
C ALA A 247 -3.45 2.47 -4.33
N ALA A 248 -2.43 3.29 -4.63
CA ALA A 248 -1.86 3.42 -5.96
C ALA A 248 -1.41 2.10 -6.58
N GLU A 249 -0.80 1.21 -5.80
CA GLU A 249 -0.33 -0.10 -6.29
C GLU A 249 -1.47 -1.01 -6.74
N GLN A 250 -2.54 -1.07 -5.93
CA GLN A 250 -3.72 -1.87 -6.28
C GLN A 250 -4.46 -1.26 -7.47
N ARG A 251 -4.66 0.07 -7.49
CA ARG A 251 -5.32 0.78 -8.59
C ARG A 251 -4.54 0.64 -9.90
N HIS A 252 -3.20 0.71 -9.84
CA HIS A 252 -2.31 0.50 -10.98
C HIS A 252 -2.48 -0.90 -11.58
N ALA A 253 -2.44 -1.95 -10.74
CA ALA A 253 -2.64 -3.33 -11.19
C ALA A 253 -4.02 -3.54 -11.83
N LEU A 254 -5.07 -2.93 -11.25
CA LEU A 254 -6.43 -3.02 -11.78
C LEU A 254 -6.59 -2.32 -13.14
N ILE A 255 -6.05 -1.10 -13.31
CA ILE A 255 -6.04 -0.42 -14.61
C ILE A 255 -5.29 -1.26 -15.64
N GLY A 256 -4.11 -1.78 -15.29
CA GLY A 256 -3.32 -2.59 -16.21
C GLY A 256 -4.07 -3.84 -16.68
N ALA A 257 -4.72 -4.55 -15.76
CA ALA A 257 -5.51 -5.74 -16.09
C ALA A 257 -6.74 -5.41 -16.94
N GLU A 258 -7.46 -4.34 -16.61
CA GLU A 258 -8.67 -3.93 -17.35
C GLU A 258 -8.35 -3.40 -18.75
N LEU A 259 -7.23 -2.69 -18.89
CA LEU A 259 -6.73 -2.27 -20.19
C LEU A 259 -6.33 -3.48 -21.01
N ALA A 260 -5.55 -4.41 -20.45
CA ALA A 260 -5.13 -5.64 -21.13
C ALA A 260 -6.32 -6.48 -21.63
N ARG A 261 -7.40 -6.55 -20.83
CA ARG A 261 -8.63 -7.28 -21.13
C ARG A 261 -9.48 -6.61 -22.22
N SER A 262 -9.57 -5.28 -22.20
CA SER A 262 -10.49 -4.52 -23.04
C SER A 262 -9.85 -4.04 -24.35
N PHE A 263 -8.54 -4.15 -24.49
CA PHE A 263 -7.83 -3.61 -25.64
C PHE A 263 -8.10 -4.38 -26.94
N PRO A 264 -8.55 -3.71 -28.01
CA PRO A 264 -8.77 -4.35 -29.30
C PRO A 264 -7.44 -4.73 -29.99
N ARG A 265 -7.35 -5.95 -30.49
CA ARG A 265 -6.13 -6.45 -31.16
C ARG A 265 -5.86 -5.68 -32.47
N GLY A 266 -4.60 -5.30 -32.68
CA GLY A 266 -4.14 -4.66 -33.92
C GLY A 266 -4.55 -3.19 -34.09
N VAL A 267 -5.15 -2.58 -33.07
CA VAL A 267 -5.54 -1.16 -33.09
C VAL A 267 -4.46 -0.34 -32.37
N PRO A 268 -3.96 0.76 -32.98
CA PRO A 268 -3.05 1.67 -32.30
C PRO A 268 -3.69 2.30 -31.06
N ILE A 269 -2.89 2.49 -29.99
CA ILE A 269 -3.40 2.98 -28.70
C ILE A 269 -4.08 4.35 -28.79
N GLY A 270 -3.59 5.25 -29.64
CA GLY A 270 -4.21 6.56 -29.89
C GLY A 270 -5.66 6.45 -30.38
N LYS A 271 -5.98 5.42 -31.16
CA LYS A 271 -7.35 5.19 -31.66
C LYS A 271 -8.20 4.33 -30.73
N ALA A 272 -7.58 3.44 -29.95
CA ALA A 272 -8.29 2.56 -29.03
C ALA A 272 -8.76 3.29 -27.77
N LEU A 273 -7.90 4.12 -27.17
CA LEU A 273 -8.15 4.71 -25.85
C LEU A 273 -9.37 5.66 -25.79
N PRO A 274 -9.68 6.49 -26.81
CA PRO A 274 -10.91 7.29 -26.82
C PRO A 274 -12.19 6.45 -26.78
N ILE A 275 -12.12 5.20 -27.28
CA ILE A 275 -13.27 4.29 -27.36
C ILE A 275 -13.42 3.52 -26.05
N ILE A 276 -12.32 2.97 -25.52
CA ILE A 276 -12.36 2.03 -24.38
C ILE A 276 -12.01 2.66 -23.03
N GLY A 277 -11.40 3.86 -23.01
CA GLY A 277 -10.77 4.42 -21.81
C GLY A 277 -11.73 4.58 -20.64
N ARG A 278 -12.94 5.06 -20.91
CA ARG A 278 -13.99 5.20 -19.91
C ARG A 278 -14.44 3.86 -19.31
N ASP A 279 -14.59 2.85 -20.15
CA ASP A 279 -15.02 1.51 -19.73
C ASP A 279 -13.93 0.81 -18.93
N VAL A 280 -12.66 0.97 -19.32
CA VAL A 280 -11.49 0.49 -18.56
C VAL A 280 -11.46 1.12 -17.17
N LEU A 281 -11.61 2.45 -17.07
CA LEU A 281 -11.63 3.15 -15.79
C LEU A 281 -12.80 2.71 -14.90
N ASN A 282 -14.00 2.58 -15.47
CA ASN A 282 -15.17 2.13 -14.73
C ASN A 282 -15.04 0.68 -14.27
N GLY A 283 -14.51 -0.21 -15.12
CA GLY A 283 -14.21 -1.60 -14.78
C GLY A 283 -13.22 -1.68 -13.62
N ALA A 284 -12.14 -0.92 -13.68
CA ALA A 284 -11.12 -0.93 -12.63
C ALA A 284 -11.66 -0.36 -11.31
N ARG A 285 -12.47 0.70 -11.36
CA ARG A 285 -13.16 1.26 -10.17
C ARG A 285 -14.12 0.25 -9.54
N LEU A 286 -14.90 -0.46 -10.36
CA LEU A 286 -15.81 -1.50 -9.88
C LEU A 286 -15.04 -2.65 -9.24
N ALA A 287 -13.97 -3.13 -9.88
CA ALA A 287 -13.10 -4.17 -9.33
C ALA A 287 -12.45 -3.74 -8.00
N TYR A 288 -12.03 -2.47 -7.90
CA TYR A 288 -11.52 -1.91 -6.66
C TYR A 288 -12.58 -1.90 -5.55
N GLN A 289 -13.80 -1.42 -5.85
CA GLN A 289 -14.92 -1.43 -4.90
C GLN A 289 -15.29 -2.85 -4.44
N LEU A 290 -15.30 -3.83 -5.35
CA LEU A 290 -15.54 -5.24 -5.03
C LEU A 290 -14.44 -5.81 -4.14
N SER A 291 -13.17 -5.50 -4.43
CA SER A 291 -12.06 -5.97 -3.59
C SER A 291 -12.14 -5.41 -2.16
N GLN A 292 -12.56 -4.14 -2.00
CA GLN A 292 -12.75 -3.55 -0.69
C GLN A 292 -13.94 -4.18 0.06
N SER A 293 -15.04 -4.50 -0.63
CA SER A 293 -16.19 -5.13 -0.01
C SER A 293 -15.91 -6.59 0.38
N ASP A 294 -15.15 -7.34 -0.42
CA ASP A 294 -14.70 -8.69 -0.09
C ASP A 294 -13.75 -8.70 1.11
N LEU A 295 -12.80 -7.76 1.18
CA LEU A 295 -11.95 -7.58 2.37
C LEU A 295 -12.80 -7.28 3.62
N GLY A 296 -13.81 -6.41 3.50
CA GLY A 296 -14.76 -6.13 4.57
C GLY A 296 -15.56 -7.36 5.00
N ARG A 297 -16.05 -8.16 4.05
CA ARG A 297 -16.78 -9.41 4.32
C ARG A 297 -15.91 -10.45 5.01
N GLN A 298 -14.66 -10.61 4.58
CA GLN A 298 -13.70 -11.52 5.21
C GLN A 298 -13.40 -11.07 6.65
N ALA A 299 -13.23 -9.77 6.89
CA ALA A 299 -13.03 -9.23 8.23
C ALA A 299 -14.25 -9.51 9.16
N LEU A 300 -15.47 -9.32 8.66
CA LEU A 300 -16.69 -9.64 9.41
C LEU A 300 -16.84 -11.14 9.69
N SER A 301 -16.52 -11.99 8.72
CA SER A 301 -16.51 -13.45 8.91
C SER A 301 -15.50 -13.86 9.98
N ALA A 302 -14.28 -13.31 9.92
CA ALA A 302 -13.23 -13.58 10.92
C ALA A 302 -13.64 -13.13 12.33
N GLN A 303 -14.38 -12.02 12.46
CA GLN A 303 -14.96 -11.61 13.74
C GLN A 303 -16.06 -12.56 14.22
N GLY A 304 -16.90 -13.07 13.30
CA GLY A 304 -17.92 -14.09 13.60
C GLY A 304 -17.31 -15.39 14.12
N ASP A 305 -16.29 -15.89 13.42
CA ASP A 305 -15.54 -17.09 13.82
C ASP A 305 -14.84 -16.90 15.17
N LEU A 306 -14.28 -15.71 15.42
CA LEU A 306 -13.69 -15.37 16.71
C LEU A 306 -14.71 -15.43 17.85
N ARG A 307 -15.91 -14.85 17.68
CA ARG A 307 -16.98 -14.92 18.68
C ARG A 307 -17.44 -16.36 18.94
N LYS A 308 -17.57 -17.17 17.88
CA LYS A 308 -17.94 -18.58 18.00
C LYS A 308 -16.89 -19.37 18.78
N MET A 309 -15.61 -19.20 18.44
CA MET A 309 -14.50 -19.85 19.15
C MET A 309 -14.49 -19.49 20.64
N ILE A 310 -14.70 -18.22 20.99
CA ILE A 310 -14.76 -17.78 22.39
C ILE A 310 -15.96 -18.38 23.12
N ALA A 311 -17.13 -18.47 22.46
CA ALA A 311 -18.31 -19.09 23.04
C ALA A 311 -18.09 -20.60 23.29
N GLU A 312 -17.44 -21.31 22.37
CA GLU A 312 -17.08 -22.72 22.54
C GLU A 312 -16.09 -22.91 23.70
N ASP A 313 -15.07 -22.06 23.81
CA ASP A 313 -14.11 -22.10 24.92
C ASP A 313 -14.79 -21.80 26.27
N ALA A 314 -15.69 -20.81 26.33
CA ALA A 314 -16.46 -20.50 27.52
C ALA A 314 -17.38 -21.68 27.94
N SER A 315 -18.01 -22.36 26.97
CA SER A 315 -18.83 -23.57 27.26
C SER A 315 -17.98 -24.69 27.85
N LYS A 316 -16.79 -24.96 27.29
CA LYS A 316 -15.88 -25.99 27.81
C LYS A 316 -15.39 -25.67 29.22
N ALA A 317 -15.11 -24.40 29.51
CA ALA A 317 -14.77 -23.95 30.87
C ALA A 317 -15.93 -24.14 31.85
N ALA A 318 -17.17 -23.84 31.42
CA ALA A 318 -18.37 -24.08 32.22
C ALA A 318 -18.60 -25.57 32.48
N ASP A 319 -18.42 -26.43 31.49
CA ASP A 319 -18.57 -27.88 31.64
C ASP A 319 -17.50 -28.47 32.57
N SER A 320 -16.25 -28.02 32.47
CA SER A 320 -15.19 -28.38 33.41
C SER A 320 -15.54 -27.95 34.84
N THR A 321 -16.12 -26.76 35.01
CA THR A 321 -16.58 -26.26 36.31
C THR A 321 -17.71 -27.13 36.87
N ARG A 322 -18.70 -27.51 36.05
CA ARG A 322 -19.79 -28.42 36.47
C ARG A 322 -19.25 -29.78 36.90
N ALA A 323 -18.35 -30.37 36.13
CA ALA A 323 -17.73 -31.64 36.47
C ALA A 323 -17.01 -31.57 37.82
N LEU A 324 -16.31 -30.46 38.08
CA LEU A 324 -15.63 -30.23 39.35
C LEU A 324 -16.62 -30.05 40.53
N VAL A 325 -17.71 -29.29 40.35
CA VAL A 325 -18.77 -29.14 41.36
C VAL A 325 -19.40 -30.50 41.71
N THR A 326 -19.65 -31.34 40.71
CA THR A 326 -20.17 -32.70 40.93
C THR A 326 -19.17 -33.55 41.69
N ALA A 327 -17.87 -33.50 41.32
CA ALA A 327 -16.82 -34.23 42.03
C ALA A 327 -16.70 -33.79 43.50
N ILE A 328 -16.80 -32.48 43.78
CA ILE A 328 -16.81 -31.94 45.15
C ILE A 328 -18.03 -32.45 45.93
N SER A 329 -19.22 -32.39 45.33
CA SER A 329 -20.46 -32.85 45.96
C SER A 329 -20.39 -34.33 46.34
N VAL A 330 -19.93 -35.18 45.41
CA VAL A 330 -19.72 -36.62 45.64
C VAL A 330 -18.69 -36.84 46.74
N SER A 331 -17.61 -36.08 46.74
CA SER A 331 -16.53 -36.19 47.74
C SER A 331 -17.00 -35.78 49.14
N LEU A 332 -17.79 -34.71 49.25
CA LEU A 332 -18.40 -34.26 50.51
C LEU A 332 -19.40 -35.28 51.05
N ALA A 333 -20.31 -35.77 50.20
CA ALA A 333 -21.28 -36.81 50.59
C ALA A 333 -20.56 -38.08 51.08
N THR A 334 -19.49 -38.47 50.38
CA THR A 334 -18.66 -39.61 50.78
C THR A 334 -17.95 -39.32 52.10
N GLY A 335 -17.36 -38.14 52.29
CA GLY A 335 -16.73 -37.73 53.56
C GLY A 335 -17.69 -37.79 54.75
N ILE A 336 -18.91 -37.27 54.61
CA ILE A 336 -19.95 -37.36 55.65
C ILE A 336 -20.30 -38.83 55.92
N GLY A 337 -20.46 -39.64 54.87
CA GLY A 337 -20.72 -41.07 54.97
C GLY A 337 -19.61 -41.83 55.73
N LEU A 338 -18.34 -41.51 55.48
CA LEU A 338 -17.21 -42.10 56.20
C LEU A 338 -17.20 -41.72 57.69
N VAL A 339 -17.49 -40.46 58.02
CA VAL A 339 -17.58 -40.00 59.42
C VAL A 339 -18.72 -40.71 60.14
N ALA A 340 -19.89 -40.80 59.51
CA ALA A 340 -21.03 -41.52 60.06
C ALA A 340 -20.72 -43.02 60.23
N ALA A 341 -20.14 -43.68 59.22
CA ALA A 341 -19.74 -45.08 59.28
C ALA A 341 -18.71 -45.34 60.38
N ARG A 342 -17.78 -44.41 60.63
CA ARG A 342 -16.83 -44.51 61.73
C ARG A 342 -17.51 -44.47 63.10
N SER A 343 -18.60 -43.70 63.23
CA SER A 343 -19.34 -43.56 64.49
C SER A 343 -20.28 -44.73 64.80
N THR A 344 -20.70 -45.50 63.78
CA THR A 344 -21.73 -46.56 63.94
C THR A 344 -21.24 -47.98 63.66
N SER A 345 -20.11 -48.16 62.96
CA SER A 345 -19.63 -49.47 62.50
C SER A 345 -18.34 -49.93 63.19
N THR A 346 -18.15 -51.25 63.29
CA THR A 346 -16.90 -51.91 63.71
C THR A 346 -15.91 -52.12 62.55
N THR A 347 -16.15 -51.49 61.39
CA THR A 347 -15.28 -51.58 60.21
C THR A 347 -13.84 -51.21 60.55
N ALA A 348 -12.89 -51.99 60.03
CA ALA A 348 -11.48 -51.75 60.25
C ALA A 348 -11.04 -50.35 59.73
N PRO A 349 -10.33 -49.53 60.55
CA PRO A 349 -9.97 -48.15 60.21
C PRO A 349 -9.16 -47.99 58.91
N TRP A 350 -8.38 -49.01 58.54
CA TRP A 350 -7.58 -48.99 57.32
C TRP A 350 -8.44 -48.98 56.05
N ILE A 351 -9.63 -49.62 56.06
CA ILE A 351 -10.56 -49.65 54.91
C ILE A 351 -11.14 -48.26 54.67
N LEU A 352 -11.61 -47.59 55.73
CA LEU A 352 -12.15 -46.23 55.68
C LEU A 352 -11.08 -45.23 55.19
N SER A 353 -9.84 -45.36 55.68
CA SER A 353 -8.72 -44.52 55.26
C SER A 353 -8.36 -44.72 53.79
N SER A 354 -8.44 -45.96 53.30
CA SER A 354 -8.16 -46.29 51.89
C SER A 354 -9.21 -45.69 50.97
N VAL A 355 -10.50 -45.75 51.34
CA VAL A 355 -11.59 -45.12 50.57
C VAL A 355 -11.44 -43.59 50.57
N ALA A 356 -11.14 -42.97 51.71
CA ALA A 356 -10.91 -41.53 51.80
C ALA A 356 -9.76 -41.08 50.88
N LEU A 357 -8.66 -41.84 50.83
CA LEU A 357 -7.50 -41.55 49.99
C LEU A 357 -7.85 -41.65 48.50
N VAL A 358 -8.60 -42.69 48.09
CA VAL A 358 -9.04 -42.86 46.69
C VAL A 358 -9.93 -41.70 46.24
N VAL A 359 -10.87 -41.26 47.09
CA VAL A 359 -11.75 -40.12 46.80
C VAL A 359 -10.96 -38.82 46.71
N ALA A 360 -10.01 -38.59 47.63
CA ALA A 360 -9.14 -37.42 47.59
C ALA A 360 -8.25 -37.41 46.34
N ALA A 361 -7.68 -38.55 45.95
CA ALA A 361 -6.88 -38.69 44.73
C ALA A 361 -7.71 -38.44 43.47
N TYR A 362 -8.95 -38.94 43.42
CA TYR A 362 -9.88 -38.65 42.33
C TYR A 362 -10.21 -37.16 42.22
N LEU A 363 -10.56 -36.52 43.34
CA LEU A 363 -10.87 -35.10 43.37
C LEU A 363 -9.67 -34.23 42.95
N LEU A 364 -8.46 -34.57 43.40
CA LEU A 364 -7.23 -33.90 42.96
C LEU A 364 -6.97 -34.11 41.47
N SER A 365 -7.17 -35.33 40.95
CA SER A 365 -7.00 -35.62 39.52
C SER A 365 -7.92 -34.78 38.64
N VAL A 366 -9.21 -34.68 38.99
CA VAL A 366 -10.18 -33.85 38.26
C VAL A 366 -9.80 -32.36 38.34
N THR A 367 -9.38 -31.88 39.51
CA THR A 367 -8.99 -30.47 39.72
C THR A 367 -7.70 -30.11 38.95
N VAL A 368 -6.68 -30.95 39.00
CA VAL A 368 -5.40 -30.71 38.31
C VAL A 368 -5.59 -30.80 36.79
N SER A 369 -6.39 -31.76 36.31
CA SER A 369 -6.65 -31.94 34.89
C SER A 369 -7.36 -30.73 34.28
N GLY A 370 -8.39 -30.20 34.94
CA GLY A 370 -9.08 -28.99 34.45
C GLY A 370 -8.20 -27.74 34.53
N TRP A 371 -7.37 -27.61 35.57
CA TRP A 371 -6.40 -26.51 35.65
C TRP A 371 -5.37 -26.54 34.51
N LEU A 372 -4.81 -27.73 34.23
CA LEU A 372 -3.85 -27.92 33.14
C LEU A 372 -4.49 -27.62 31.78
N TYR A 373 -5.74 -28.05 31.58
CA TYR A 373 -6.50 -27.77 30.37
C TYR A 373 -6.68 -26.26 30.14
N LEU A 374 -7.14 -25.51 31.14
CA LEU A 374 -7.29 -24.05 31.03
C LEU A 374 -5.95 -23.35 30.80
N LYS A 375 -4.87 -23.82 31.44
CA LYS A 375 -3.52 -23.31 31.22
C LYS A 375 -3.04 -23.53 29.78
N LEU A 376 -3.30 -24.72 29.23
CA LEU A 376 -2.97 -25.04 27.84
C LEU A 376 -3.76 -24.13 26.88
N GLN A 377 -5.06 -23.94 27.09
CA GLN A 377 -5.88 -23.04 26.28
C GLN A 377 -5.39 -21.59 26.31
N ARG A 378 -4.94 -21.08 27.47
CA ARG A 378 -4.33 -19.74 27.56
C ARG A 378 -3.07 -19.64 26.70
N SER A 379 -2.19 -20.64 26.78
CA SER A 379 -0.94 -20.65 25.99
C SER A 379 -1.19 -20.75 24.48
N LEU A 380 -2.20 -21.51 24.06
CA LEU A 380 -2.59 -21.62 22.66
C LEU A 380 -3.17 -20.30 22.14
N ARG A 381 -3.99 -19.60 22.93
CA ARG A 381 -4.52 -18.27 22.57
C ARG A 381 -3.42 -17.24 22.33
N GLU A 382 -2.39 -17.22 23.17
CA GLU A 382 -1.23 -16.34 22.99
C GLU A 382 -0.48 -16.65 21.67
N GLN A 383 -0.29 -17.94 21.36
CA GLN A 383 0.37 -18.35 20.11
C GLN A 383 -0.49 -18.04 18.87
N TRP A 384 -1.82 -18.17 18.96
CA TRP A 384 -2.73 -17.94 17.84
C TRP A 384 -2.89 -16.47 17.50
N ARG A 385 -2.79 -15.57 18.49
CA ARG A 385 -2.85 -14.11 18.28
C ARG A 385 -1.93 -13.66 17.15
N HIS A 386 -0.67 -14.07 17.19
CA HIS A 386 0.35 -13.63 16.22
C HIS A 386 0.18 -14.25 14.83
N LYS A 387 -0.50 -15.40 14.71
CA LYS A 387 -0.69 -16.10 13.43
C LYS A 387 -2.00 -15.73 12.73
N ILE A 388 -3.08 -15.61 13.48
CA ILE A 388 -4.44 -15.50 12.91
C ILE A 388 -5.01 -14.10 13.09
N TYR A 389 -4.62 -13.35 14.12
CA TYR A 389 -5.29 -12.09 14.49
C TYR A 389 -4.37 -10.86 14.43
N ARG A 390 -3.32 -10.91 13.61
CA ARG A 390 -2.35 -9.80 13.44
C ARG A 390 -2.99 -8.48 13.02
N PHE A 391 -4.18 -8.51 12.41
CA PHE A 391 -4.90 -7.34 11.92
C PHE A 391 -5.85 -6.70 12.94
N ILE A 392 -6.02 -7.29 14.13
CA ILE A 392 -6.85 -6.72 15.21
C ILE A 392 -5.96 -5.92 16.16
N SER A 393 -6.39 -4.72 16.53
CA SER A 393 -5.64 -3.88 17.46
C SER A 393 -5.51 -4.56 18.84
N ASP A 394 -4.47 -4.21 19.58
CA ASP A 394 -4.22 -4.80 20.91
C ASP A 394 -5.34 -4.53 21.92
N VAL A 395 -5.97 -3.37 21.80
CA VAL A 395 -7.10 -2.94 22.64
C VAL A 395 -8.31 -3.81 22.33
N ASP A 396 -8.68 -3.91 21.05
CA ASP A 396 -9.85 -4.67 20.60
C ASP A 396 -9.67 -6.16 20.89
N TYR A 397 -8.47 -6.71 20.67
CA TYR A 397 -8.19 -8.12 20.97
C TYR A 397 -8.35 -8.42 22.47
N ARG A 398 -7.90 -7.50 23.34
CA ARG A 398 -8.04 -7.68 24.78
C ARG A 398 -9.51 -7.66 25.19
N GLU A 399 -10.28 -6.69 24.72
CA GLU A 399 -11.71 -6.55 25.07
C GLU A 399 -12.55 -7.68 24.50
N MET A 400 -12.29 -8.10 23.26
CA MET A 400 -13.09 -9.11 22.59
C MET A 400 -12.73 -10.54 23.03
N VAL A 401 -11.47 -10.82 23.36
CA VAL A 401 -10.98 -12.20 23.56
C VAL A 401 -10.48 -12.45 24.98
N LEU A 402 -9.55 -11.62 25.47
CA LEU A 402 -8.87 -11.89 26.75
C LEU A 402 -9.79 -11.67 27.95
N THR A 403 -10.55 -10.58 27.95
CA THR A 403 -11.44 -10.23 29.08
C THR A 403 -12.57 -11.26 29.25
N PRO A 404 -13.34 -11.62 28.21
CA PRO A 404 -14.43 -12.60 28.35
C PRO A 404 -13.92 -13.98 28.72
N ALA A 405 -12.79 -14.41 28.16
CA ALA A 405 -12.24 -15.72 28.48
C ALA A 405 -11.70 -15.79 29.92
N LYS A 406 -11.09 -14.70 30.43
CA LYS A 406 -10.74 -14.62 31.86
C LYS A 406 -11.96 -14.68 32.77
N GLN A 407 -13.05 -14.01 32.39
CA GLN A 407 -14.31 -14.07 33.13
C GLN A 407 -14.91 -15.48 33.12
N ALA A 408 -14.84 -16.20 32.00
CA ALA A 408 -15.32 -17.58 31.90
C ALA A 408 -14.50 -18.57 32.74
N GLU A 409 -13.20 -18.33 32.91
CA GLU A 409 -12.31 -19.19 33.69
C GLU A 409 -12.37 -18.90 35.20
N PHE A 410 -12.75 -17.69 35.61
CA PHE A 410 -12.73 -17.27 37.01
C PHE A 410 -13.55 -18.21 37.95
N PRO A 411 -14.80 -18.60 37.63
CA PRO A 411 -15.57 -19.54 38.46
C PRO A 411 -14.86 -20.88 38.67
N TYR A 412 -14.15 -21.39 37.66
CA TYR A 412 -13.40 -22.64 37.78
C TYR A 412 -12.33 -22.53 38.88
N TYR A 413 -11.56 -21.43 38.91
CA TYR A 413 -10.52 -21.24 39.92
C TYR A 413 -11.09 -21.17 41.34
N VAL A 414 -12.23 -20.50 41.52
CA VAL A 414 -12.93 -20.44 42.82
C VAL A 414 -13.36 -21.84 43.27
N VAL A 415 -13.99 -22.60 42.38
CA VAL A 415 -14.43 -23.98 42.69
C VAL A 415 -13.23 -24.90 42.91
N ALA A 416 -12.14 -24.76 42.16
CA ALA A 416 -10.90 -25.52 42.32
C ALA A 416 -10.26 -25.29 43.69
N SER A 417 -10.22 -24.06 44.19
CA SER A 417 -9.73 -23.79 45.55
C SER A 417 -10.56 -24.49 46.63
N VAL A 418 -11.89 -24.55 46.47
CA VAL A 418 -12.75 -25.31 47.38
C VAL A 418 -12.50 -26.82 47.25
N GLY A 419 -12.35 -27.33 46.04
CA GLY A 419 -12.04 -28.74 45.80
C GLY A 419 -10.72 -29.19 46.43
N ILE A 420 -9.68 -28.37 46.33
CA ILE A 420 -8.39 -28.63 46.99
C ILE A 420 -8.56 -28.66 48.51
N LEU A 421 -9.31 -27.71 49.07
CA LEU A 421 -9.59 -27.68 50.52
C LEU A 421 -10.30 -28.96 50.98
N VAL A 422 -11.33 -29.40 50.24
CA VAL A 422 -12.05 -30.65 50.53
C VAL A 422 -11.13 -31.87 50.44
N ALA A 423 -10.26 -31.94 49.43
CA ALA A 423 -9.28 -33.02 49.30
C ALA A 423 -8.31 -33.05 50.50
N ILE A 424 -7.82 -31.89 50.95
CA ILE A 424 -6.96 -31.79 52.15
C ILE A 424 -7.70 -32.30 53.38
N VAL A 425 -8.95 -31.89 53.59
CA VAL A 425 -9.77 -32.36 54.71
C VAL A 425 -9.94 -33.89 54.67
N LEU A 426 -10.23 -34.47 53.51
CA LEU A 426 -10.34 -35.93 53.35
C LEU A 426 -9.03 -36.66 53.65
N ILE A 427 -7.88 -36.09 53.25
CA ILE A 427 -6.56 -36.65 53.58
C ILE A 427 -6.31 -36.57 55.10
N LEU A 428 -6.64 -35.45 55.75
CA LEU A 428 -6.51 -35.32 57.20
C LEU A 428 -7.38 -36.33 57.94
N VAL A 429 -8.61 -36.57 57.47
CA VAL A 429 -9.49 -37.62 58.00
C VAL A 429 -8.89 -39.01 57.78
N ALA A 430 -8.26 -39.27 56.63
CA ALA A 430 -7.58 -40.54 56.37
C ALA A 430 -6.41 -40.75 57.34
N VAL A 431 -5.62 -39.69 57.61
CA VAL A 431 -4.46 -39.74 58.51
C VAL A 431 -4.89 -39.88 59.98
N SER A 432 -5.93 -39.16 60.43
CA SER A 432 -6.40 -39.26 61.81
C SER A 432 -7.04 -40.61 62.14
N ASN A 433 -7.56 -41.32 61.14
CA ASN A 433 -8.03 -42.70 61.31
C ASN A 433 -6.89 -43.73 61.33
N TYR A 434 -5.65 -43.31 61.05
CA TYR A 434 -4.46 -44.16 60.97
C TYR A 434 -3.68 -44.18 62.30
N ASP A 435 -4.37 -44.42 63.42
CA ASP A 435 -3.77 -44.52 64.77
C ASP A 435 -3.28 -45.94 65.13
N GLU A 436 -3.16 -46.86 64.16
CA GLU A 436 -2.36 -48.08 64.38
C GLU A 436 -0.91 -47.86 63.91
N PRO A 437 0.09 -48.18 64.74
CA PRO A 437 1.49 -47.97 64.39
C PRO A 437 1.84 -48.73 63.11
N LEU A 438 2.46 -48.03 62.14
CA LEU A 438 2.96 -48.53 60.85
C LEU A 438 3.71 -49.86 60.93
N SER A 439 4.26 -50.20 62.11
CA SER A 439 4.88 -51.48 62.40
C SER A 439 3.93 -52.69 62.27
N LYS A 440 2.64 -52.57 62.58
CA LYS A 440 1.66 -53.68 62.43
C LYS A 440 1.24 -53.91 60.99
N VAL A 441 1.14 -52.84 60.19
CA VAL A 441 0.76 -52.91 58.77
C VAL A 441 1.87 -53.55 57.94
N LEU A 442 3.13 -53.19 58.21
CA LEU A 442 4.29 -53.85 57.59
C LEU A 442 4.39 -55.33 58.01
N HIS A 443 4.05 -55.67 59.26
CA HIS A 443 4.03 -57.05 59.73
C HIS A 443 2.90 -57.90 59.09
N GLN A 444 1.77 -57.29 58.71
CA GLN A 444 0.71 -57.93 57.93
C GLN A 444 1.05 -58.08 56.44
N LEU A 445 1.77 -57.12 55.85
CA LEU A 445 2.27 -57.21 54.48
C LEU A 445 3.41 -58.24 54.34
N GLU A 446 4.23 -58.47 55.38
CA GLU A 446 5.19 -59.60 55.42
C GLU A 446 4.51 -60.98 55.58
N LEU A 447 3.25 -61.04 56.05
CA LEU A 447 2.49 -62.29 56.14
C LEU A 447 1.86 -62.72 54.81
N TRP A 448 1.74 -61.82 53.83
CA TRP A 448 1.22 -62.14 52.49
C TRP A 448 2.04 -63.20 51.74
N PRO A 449 3.39 -63.14 51.68
CA PRO A 449 4.18 -64.22 51.07
C PRO A 449 4.14 -65.55 51.85
N ARG A 450 3.72 -65.56 53.13
CA ARG A 450 3.53 -66.80 53.90
C ARG A 450 2.17 -67.47 53.62
N LEU A 451 1.10 -66.68 53.42
CA LEU A 451 -0.22 -67.20 53.05
C LEU A 451 -0.25 -67.81 51.64
N ILE A 452 0.52 -67.25 50.70
CA ILE A 452 0.69 -67.83 49.35
C ILE A 452 1.47 -69.16 49.40
N ARG A 453 2.43 -69.31 50.33
CA ARG A 453 3.17 -70.56 50.52
C ARG A 453 2.33 -71.68 51.16
N THR A 454 1.37 -71.35 52.02
CA THR A 454 0.43 -72.34 52.59
C THR A 454 -0.71 -72.71 51.65
N ALA A 455 -1.10 -71.81 50.73
CA ALA A 455 -2.07 -72.13 49.68
C ALA A 455 -1.46 -73.00 48.54
N GLY A 456 -0.14 -72.91 48.31
CA GLY A 456 0.58 -73.74 47.33
C GLY A 456 0.77 -75.21 47.74
N ALA A 457 0.46 -75.60 48.98
CA ALA A 457 0.59 -76.98 49.46
C ALA A 457 -0.69 -77.85 49.29
N TRP A 458 -1.76 -77.29 48.74
CA TRP A 458 -3.03 -78.00 48.49
C TRP A 458 -3.29 -78.34 47.00
N VAL A 459 -2.27 -78.27 46.14
CA VAL A 459 -2.40 -78.54 44.68
C VAL A 459 -1.57 -79.75 44.22
N THR A 460 -1.01 -80.55 45.12
CA THR A 460 -0.40 -81.84 44.75
C THR A 460 -0.74 -82.92 45.79
N CYS A 461 -1.95 -83.47 45.68
CA CYS A 461 -2.29 -84.89 45.84
C CYS A 461 -3.72 -85.13 45.39
#